data_AF-A0A3B9XF28-F1
#
_entry.id   AF-A0A3B9XF28-F1
#
_cell.length_a   1.000
_cell.length_b   1.000
_cell.length_c   1.000
_cell.angle_alpha   90.00
_cell.angle_beta   90.00
_cell.angle_gamma   90.00
#
_symmetry.space_group_name_H-M   'P 1'
#
loop_
_entity.id
_entity.type
_entity.pdbx_description
1 polymer ?
#
loop_
_entity_poly.entity_id
_entity_poly.type
_entity_poly.pdbx_seq_one_letter_code
_entity_poly.pdbx_strand_id
1 'polypeptide(L)'
;MWERGPDLKLSYFIKHLRIWRAFFRMSWMENLEYRLNFVSRFIVEIIWYSTQLVVFEVLYSHTHSIAGWEIEHVRVFMGSLFLSDCIWMMLFNENFDVFFQMVKRGDLDLLLTKPIDAQFMATVRKASPVYLSNLVLVVGYLVWAISNLETLPSFFQFAKYFFL
;
A
#
# COMPACT_ATOMS: atom_id res chain seq x y z
N MET A 1 13.07 -38.26 -2.38
CA MET A 1 13.54 -37.85 -3.72
C MET A 1 12.33 -37.89 -4.64
N TRP A 2 11.58 -36.79 -4.75
CA TRP A 2 10.34 -36.72 -5.53
C TRP A 2 10.44 -35.49 -6.43
N GLU A 3 10.92 -35.70 -7.66
CA GLU A 3 10.87 -34.68 -8.70
C GLU A 3 9.41 -34.58 -9.18
N ARG A 4 8.64 -33.71 -8.52
CA ARG A 4 7.29 -33.33 -8.97
C ARG A 4 7.44 -32.46 -10.22
N GLY A 5 6.86 -32.90 -11.34
CA GLY A 5 6.92 -32.21 -12.63
C GLY A 5 6.37 -30.77 -12.61
N PRO A 6 6.80 -29.92 -13.57
CA PRO A 6 6.43 -28.50 -13.67
C PRO A 6 4.91 -28.25 -13.83
N ASP A 7 4.20 -29.23 -14.35
CA ASP A 7 2.76 -29.29 -14.58
C ASP A 7 1.92 -29.25 -13.29
N LEU A 8 2.37 -29.93 -12.23
CA LEU A 8 1.71 -29.86 -10.90
C LEU A 8 1.87 -28.45 -10.29
N LYS A 9 3.08 -27.87 -10.37
CA LYS A 9 3.34 -26.52 -9.80
C LYS A 9 2.45 -25.45 -10.43
N LEU A 10 2.22 -25.52 -11.73
CA LEU A 10 1.33 -24.59 -12.43
C LEU A 10 -0.13 -24.73 -11.97
N SER A 11 -0.62 -25.97 -11.82
CA SER A 11 -1.97 -26.24 -11.32
C SER A 11 -2.17 -25.74 -9.88
N TYR A 12 -1.20 -25.95 -8.99
CA TYR A 12 -1.22 -25.37 -7.65
C TYR A 12 -1.24 -23.84 -7.69
N PHE A 13 -0.38 -23.21 -8.49
CA PHE A 13 -0.32 -21.76 -8.60
C PHE A 13 -1.65 -21.16 -9.10
N ILE A 14 -2.24 -21.75 -10.14
CA ILE A 14 -3.54 -21.33 -10.69
C ILE A 14 -4.66 -21.50 -9.64
N LYS A 15 -4.63 -22.59 -8.84
CA LYS A 15 -5.57 -22.80 -7.75
C LYS A 15 -5.46 -21.71 -6.67
N HIS A 16 -4.24 -21.36 -6.24
CA HIS A 16 -4.00 -20.29 -5.26
C HIS A 16 -4.45 -18.93 -5.79
N LEU A 17 -4.18 -18.64 -7.06
CA LEU A 17 -4.58 -17.38 -7.69
C LEU A 17 -6.11 -17.27 -7.85
N ARG A 18 -6.80 -18.38 -8.14
CA ARG A 18 -8.28 -18.42 -8.17
C ARG A 18 -8.88 -18.18 -6.78
N ILE A 19 -8.30 -18.77 -5.74
CA ILE A 19 -8.72 -18.58 -4.34
C ILE A 19 -8.49 -17.12 -3.92
N TRP A 20 -7.32 -16.57 -4.24
CA TRP A 20 -7.00 -15.16 -3.99
C TRP A 20 -8.02 -14.22 -4.62
N ARG A 21 -8.35 -14.44 -5.90
CA ARG A 21 -9.34 -13.62 -6.60
C ARG A 21 -10.74 -13.71 -5.98
N ALA A 22 -11.11 -14.86 -5.43
CA ALA A 22 -12.37 -15.02 -4.70
C ALA A 22 -12.36 -14.22 -3.39
N PHE A 23 -11.27 -14.26 -2.61
CA PHE A 23 -11.12 -13.44 -1.40
C PHE A 23 -11.09 -11.95 -1.69
N PHE A 24 -10.41 -11.55 -2.76
CA PHE A 24 -10.39 -10.16 -3.22
C PHE A 24 -11.80 -9.68 -3.55
N ARG A 25 -12.57 -10.47 -4.33
CA ARG A 25 -13.96 -10.15 -4.68
C ARG A 25 -14.86 -10.07 -3.44
N MET A 26 -14.69 -11.00 -2.50
CA MET A 26 -15.48 -11.02 -1.26
C MET A 26 -15.18 -9.79 -0.39
N SER A 27 -13.90 -9.41 -0.27
CA SER A 27 -13.47 -8.20 0.43
C SER A 27 -14.04 -6.94 -0.24
N TRP A 28 -14.08 -6.91 -1.57
CA TRP A 28 -14.71 -5.85 -2.35
C TRP A 28 -16.20 -5.70 -2.02
N MET A 29 -16.93 -6.82 -1.94
CA MET A 29 -18.38 -6.81 -1.65
C MET A 29 -18.67 -6.38 -0.20
N GLU A 30 -17.89 -6.87 0.78
CA GLU A 30 -18.00 -6.50 2.21
C GLU A 30 -17.82 -4.99 2.44
N ASN A 31 -16.86 -4.38 1.75
CA ASN A 31 -16.57 -2.95 1.92
C ASN A 31 -17.60 -2.03 1.24
N LEU A 32 -18.24 -2.49 0.16
CA LEU A 32 -19.30 -1.73 -0.53
C LEU A 32 -20.65 -1.78 0.21
N GLU A 33 -20.84 -2.77 1.08
CA GLU A 33 -22.02 -2.90 1.94
C GLU A 33 -22.12 -1.72 2.93
N TYR A 34 -20.98 -1.30 3.50
CA TYR A 34 -20.89 -0.18 4.43
C TYR A 34 -20.33 1.08 3.77
N ARG A 35 -21.11 1.68 2.87
CA ARG A 35 -20.74 2.91 2.12
C ARG A 35 -20.25 4.05 3.02
N LEU A 36 -20.83 4.21 4.21
CA LEU A 36 -20.41 5.23 5.18
C LEU A 36 -19.00 4.99 5.73
N ASN A 37 -18.66 3.73 6.03
CA ASN A 37 -17.31 3.37 6.48
C ASN A 37 -16.28 3.61 5.37
N PHE A 38 -16.63 3.28 4.12
CA PHE A 38 -15.80 3.56 2.96
C PHE A 38 -15.51 5.06 2.81
N VAL A 39 -16.54 5.91 2.82
CA VAL A 39 -16.38 7.38 2.67
C VAL A 39 -15.62 7.97 3.85
N SER A 40 -15.90 7.53 5.08
CA SER A 40 -15.22 8.03 6.27
C SER A 40 -13.73 7.73 6.23
N ARG A 41 -13.35 6.49 5.90
CA ARG A 41 -11.95 6.09 5.75
C ARG A 41 -11.28 6.86 4.61
N PHE A 42 -11.96 7.03 3.47
CA PHE A 42 -11.43 7.82 2.36
C PHE A 42 -11.14 9.28 2.74
N ILE A 43 -12.05 9.93 3.48
CA ILE A 43 -11.85 11.32 3.95
C ILE A 43 -10.67 11.40 4.92
N VAL A 44 -10.55 10.46 5.87
CA VAL A 44 -9.43 10.43 6.82
C VAL A 44 -8.09 10.37 6.09
N GLU A 45 -7.99 9.56 5.05
CA GLU A 45 -6.77 9.40 4.24
C GLU A 45 -6.45 10.68 3.45
N ILE A 46 -7.46 11.35 2.88
CA ILE A 46 -7.26 12.65 2.22
C ILE A 46 -6.73 13.69 3.21
N ILE A 47 -7.31 13.76 4.41
CA ILE A 47 -6.87 14.68 5.46
C ILE A 47 -5.44 14.36 5.88
N TRP A 48 -5.09 13.08 5.99
CA TRP A 48 -3.74 12.63 6.34
C TRP A 48 -2.71 13.11 5.32
N TYR A 49 -2.91 12.82 4.03
CA TYR A 49 -2.00 13.27 2.98
C TYR A 49 -1.94 14.80 2.87
N SER A 50 -3.09 15.49 2.98
CA SER A 50 -3.15 16.95 2.93
C SER A 50 -2.36 17.58 4.08
N THR A 51 -2.47 17.03 5.29
CA THR A 51 -1.72 17.52 6.47
C THR A 51 -0.22 17.41 6.24
N GLN A 52 0.24 16.27 5.73
CA GLN A 52 1.65 16.06 5.41
C GLN A 52 2.16 17.07 4.37
N LEU A 53 1.37 17.34 3.31
CA LEU A 53 1.73 18.34 2.30
C LEU A 53 1.79 19.76 2.87
N VAL A 54 0.79 20.17 3.66
CA VAL A 54 0.73 21.51 4.26
C VAL A 54 1.96 21.77 5.14
N VAL A 55 2.41 20.78 5.91
CA VAL A 55 3.61 20.93 6.75
C VAL A 55 4.84 21.29 5.91
N PHE A 56 5.06 20.61 4.77
CA PHE A 56 6.18 20.91 3.90
C PHE A 56 6.01 22.25 3.16
N GLU A 57 4.81 22.61 2.73
CA GLU A 57 4.56 23.93 2.13
C GLU A 57 4.86 25.07 3.12
N VAL A 58 4.42 24.94 4.37
CA VAL A 58 4.69 25.93 5.41
C VAL A 58 6.19 25.99 5.72
N LEU A 59 6.88 24.85 5.74
CA LEU A 59 8.33 24.80 5.98
C LEU A 59 9.11 25.55 4.88
N TYR A 60 8.77 25.30 3.62
CA TYR A 60 9.43 25.94 2.47
C TYR A 60 9.02 27.41 2.27
N SER A 61 7.89 27.85 2.84
CA SER A 61 7.56 29.28 2.87
C SER A 61 8.57 30.12 3.69
N HIS A 62 9.30 29.49 4.62
CA HIS A 62 10.31 30.14 5.44
C HIS A 62 11.75 29.86 4.95
N THR A 63 11.94 28.91 4.03
CA THR A 63 13.27 28.49 3.54
C THR A 63 13.22 28.15 2.04
N HIS A 64 13.98 28.87 1.21
CA HIS A 64 13.97 28.66 -0.25
C HIS A 64 14.50 27.29 -0.70
N SER A 65 15.48 26.73 0.01
CA SER A 65 15.97 25.38 -0.26
C SER A 65 16.49 24.72 1.01
N ILE A 66 16.15 23.44 1.20
CA ILE A 66 16.65 22.62 2.30
C ILE A 66 17.58 21.59 1.66
N ALA A 67 18.87 21.63 2.03
CA ALA A 67 19.89 20.73 1.48
C ALA A 67 19.96 20.71 -0.07
N GLY A 68 19.66 21.85 -0.72
CA GLY A 68 19.65 21.98 -2.18
C GLY A 68 18.39 21.42 -2.87
N TRP A 69 17.40 20.96 -2.11
CA TRP A 69 16.10 20.55 -2.63
C TRP A 69 15.15 21.73 -2.60
N GLU A 70 14.62 22.07 -3.76
CA GLU A 70 13.49 23.00 -3.89
C GLU A 70 12.17 22.27 -3.62
N ILE A 71 11.12 23.05 -3.37
CA ILE A 71 9.78 22.53 -3.02
C ILE A 71 9.26 21.51 -4.06
N GLU A 72 9.56 21.70 -5.34
CA GLU A 72 9.15 20.80 -6.43
C GLU A 72 9.71 19.39 -6.27
N HIS A 73 10.99 19.29 -5.89
CA HIS A 73 11.66 18.01 -5.66
C HIS A 73 11.05 17.28 -4.47
N VAL A 74 10.72 18.01 -3.40
CA VAL A 74 10.08 17.45 -2.21
C VAL A 74 8.66 16.99 -2.51
N ARG A 75 7.89 17.72 -3.33
CA ARG A 75 6.52 17.32 -3.72
C ARG A 75 6.51 15.96 -4.41
N VAL A 76 7.47 15.68 -5.29
CA VAL A 76 7.59 14.35 -5.94
C VAL A 76 8.03 13.28 -4.97
N PHE A 77 8.96 13.59 -4.06
CA PHE A 77 9.35 12.65 -3.01
C PHE A 77 8.16 12.29 -2.10
N MET A 78 7.36 13.26 -1.70
CA MET A 78 6.13 13.02 -0.92
C MET A 78 5.14 12.17 -1.72
N GLY A 79 4.98 12.42 -3.02
CA GLY A 79 4.13 11.60 -3.89
C GLY A 79 4.58 10.13 -3.95
N SER A 80 5.89 9.86 -4.03
CA SER A 80 6.41 8.49 -4.07
C SER A 80 6.33 7.79 -2.71
N LEU A 81 6.49 8.54 -1.62
CA LEU A 81 6.23 8.08 -0.25
C LEU A 81 4.76 7.69 -0.09
N PHE A 82 3.83 8.55 -0.47
CA PHE A 82 2.39 8.25 -0.40
C PHE A 82 2.00 7.06 -1.27
N LEU A 83 2.64 6.88 -2.43
CA LEU A 83 2.37 5.73 -3.29
C LEU A 83 2.79 4.42 -2.59
N SER A 84 3.97 4.43 -1.97
CA SER A 84 4.48 3.29 -1.23
C SER A 84 3.62 2.98 0.00
N ASP A 85 3.21 4.01 0.73
CA ASP A 85 2.28 3.92 1.86
C ASP A 85 0.93 3.33 1.41
N CYS A 86 0.34 3.84 0.33
CA CYS A 86 -0.93 3.36 -0.19
C CYS A 86 -0.87 1.89 -0.63
N ILE A 87 0.24 1.45 -1.25
CA ILE A 87 0.44 0.04 -1.61
C ILE A 87 0.55 -0.83 -0.36
N TRP A 88 1.30 -0.36 0.65
CA TRP A 88 1.44 -1.06 1.91
C TRP A 88 0.10 -1.20 2.62
N MET A 89 -0.65 -0.11 2.72
CA MET A 89 -1.97 -0.07 3.36
C MET A 89 -2.99 -0.95 2.63
N MET A 90 -2.96 -0.97 1.29
CA MET A 90 -3.88 -1.78 0.49
C MET A 90 -3.67 -3.28 0.68
N LEU A 91 -2.41 -3.72 0.76
CA LEU A 91 -2.05 -5.14 0.77
C LEU A 91 -1.86 -5.71 2.17
N PHE A 92 -1.35 -4.94 3.12
CA PHE A 92 -0.83 -5.49 4.37
C PHE A 92 -1.63 -5.07 5.60
N ASN A 93 -2.10 -3.82 5.68
CA ASN A 93 -2.70 -3.26 6.90
C ASN A 93 -3.79 -4.16 7.52
N GLU A 94 -4.86 -4.44 6.78
CA GLU A 94 -5.96 -5.30 7.28
C GLU A 94 -5.52 -6.74 7.55
N ASN A 95 -4.59 -7.28 6.76
CA ASN A 95 -4.11 -8.65 6.91
C ASN A 95 -3.30 -8.80 8.21
N PHE A 96 -2.46 -7.81 8.54
CA PHE A 96 -1.73 -7.76 9.80
C PHE A 96 -2.66 -7.59 11.00
N ASP A 97 -3.67 -6.74 10.90
CA ASP A 97 -4.64 -6.56 11.98
C ASP A 97 -5.41 -7.85 12.29
N VAL A 98 -5.90 -8.54 11.25
CA VAL A 98 -6.57 -9.83 11.39
C VAL A 98 -5.62 -10.90 11.95
N PHE A 99 -4.38 -10.94 11.45
CA PHE A 99 -3.36 -11.87 11.94
C PHE A 99 -3.08 -11.64 13.43
N PHE A 100 -2.88 -10.39 13.84
CA PHE A 100 -2.63 -10.06 15.23
C PHE A 100 -3.82 -10.42 16.14
N GLN A 101 -5.05 -10.23 15.66
CA GLN A 101 -6.24 -10.68 16.37
C GLN A 101 -6.32 -12.20 16.50
N MET A 102 -5.94 -12.97 15.47
CA MET A 102 -5.87 -14.43 15.55
C MET A 102 -4.85 -14.91 16.56
N VAL A 103 -3.67 -14.27 16.60
CA VAL A 103 -2.62 -14.59 17.59
C VAL A 103 -3.14 -14.31 19.00
N LYS A 104 -3.77 -13.16 19.23
CA LYS A 104 -4.33 -12.80 20.54
C LYS A 104 -5.44 -13.75 21.02
N ARG A 105 -6.24 -14.28 20.11
CA ARG A 105 -7.37 -15.17 20.43
C ARG A 105 -6.99 -16.65 20.51
N GLY A 106 -5.79 -17.03 20.05
CA GLY A 106 -5.38 -18.44 19.95
C GLY A 106 -5.98 -19.16 18.75
N ASP A 107 -6.67 -18.46 17.84
CA ASP A 107 -7.29 -19.04 16.63
C ASP A 107 -6.26 -19.39 15.54
N LEU A 108 -4.97 -19.16 15.79
CA LEU A 108 -3.90 -19.47 14.84
C LEU A 108 -3.80 -20.98 14.59
N ASP A 109 -4.03 -21.82 15.61
CA ASP A 109 -4.03 -23.28 15.45
C ASP A 109 -5.15 -23.78 14.52
N LEU A 110 -6.30 -23.11 14.56
CA LEU A 110 -7.41 -23.35 13.62
C LEU A 110 -7.05 -22.97 12.18
N LEU A 111 -6.11 -22.04 11.97
CA LEU A 111 -5.60 -21.71 10.65
C LEU A 111 -4.67 -22.83 10.12
N LEU A 112 -3.86 -23.43 10.99
CA LEU A 112 -2.89 -24.48 10.65
C LEU A 112 -3.55 -25.82 10.29
N THR A 113 -4.76 -26.08 10.78
CA THR A 113 -5.54 -27.29 10.42
C THR A 113 -6.16 -27.22 9.03
N LYS A 114 -6.15 -26.05 8.37
CA LYS A 114 -6.72 -25.90 7.03
C LYS A 114 -5.76 -26.45 5.96
N PRO A 115 -6.27 -27.12 4.91
CA PRO A 115 -5.45 -27.74 3.87
C PRO A 115 -4.90 -26.73 2.83
N ILE A 116 -4.51 -25.53 3.28
CA ILE A 116 -3.93 -24.43 2.50
C ILE A 116 -2.79 -23.83 3.32
N ASP A 117 -1.73 -23.36 2.66
CA ASP A 117 -0.61 -22.70 3.34
C ASP A 117 -1.10 -21.54 4.23
N ALA A 118 -0.86 -21.68 5.54
CA ALA A 118 -1.28 -20.71 6.54
C ALA A 118 -0.66 -19.32 6.30
N GLN A 119 0.56 -19.26 5.78
CA GLN A 119 1.22 -18.02 5.40
C GLN A 119 0.47 -17.30 4.28
N PHE A 120 0.08 -18.00 3.22
CA PHE A 120 -0.70 -17.42 2.13
C PHE A 120 -2.07 -16.95 2.63
N MET A 121 -2.71 -17.76 3.48
CA MET A 121 -4.02 -17.45 4.03
C MET A 121 -4.00 -16.28 5.03
N ALA A 122 -2.89 -16.04 5.72
CA ALA A 122 -2.73 -14.91 6.62
C ALA A 122 -2.45 -13.60 5.86
N THR A 123 -1.64 -13.66 4.81
CA THR A 123 -1.12 -12.44 4.15
C THR A 123 -2.06 -11.87 3.10
N VAL A 124 -2.93 -12.68 2.49
CA VAL A 124 -3.69 -12.27 1.30
C VAL A 124 -5.19 -12.43 1.43
N ARG A 125 -5.68 -12.47 2.68
CA ARG A 125 -7.08 -12.76 3.01
C ARG A 125 -8.01 -11.60 2.72
N LYS A 126 -7.57 -10.39 3.00
CA LYS A 126 -8.33 -9.16 2.83
C LYS A 126 -7.56 -8.18 1.97
N ALA A 127 -8.27 -7.46 1.11
CA ALA A 127 -7.71 -6.31 0.41
C ALA A 127 -8.67 -5.15 0.61
N SER A 128 -8.14 -4.01 1.07
CA SER A 128 -8.95 -2.83 1.39
C SER A 128 -9.24 -2.04 0.11
N PRO A 129 -10.50 -1.98 -0.36
CA PRO A 129 -10.85 -1.28 -1.60
C PRO A 129 -10.74 0.23 -1.47
N VAL A 130 -10.81 0.76 -0.24
CA VAL A 130 -10.66 2.19 0.06
C VAL A 130 -9.30 2.71 -0.43
N TYR A 131 -8.23 1.92 -0.26
CA TYR A 131 -6.90 2.30 -0.73
C TYR A 131 -6.79 2.23 -2.26
N LEU A 132 -7.65 1.48 -2.95
CA LEU A 132 -7.69 1.54 -4.42
C LEU A 132 -8.17 2.91 -4.91
N SER A 133 -9.17 3.51 -4.25
CA SER A 133 -9.58 4.89 -4.54
C SER A 133 -8.51 5.92 -4.16
N ASN A 134 -7.83 5.73 -3.02
CA ASN A 134 -6.71 6.60 -2.65
C ASN A 134 -5.54 6.49 -3.62
N LEU A 135 -5.28 5.30 -4.17
CA LEU A 135 -4.22 5.09 -5.14
C LEU A 135 -4.43 5.98 -6.38
N VAL A 136 -5.67 6.14 -6.84
CA VAL A 136 -5.98 7.07 -7.94
C VAL A 136 -5.64 8.51 -7.58
N LEU A 137 -5.96 8.96 -6.36
CA LEU A 137 -5.62 10.30 -5.88
C LEU A 137 -4.11 10.51 -5.79
N VAL A 138 -3.39 9.55 -5.18
CA VAL A 138 -1.94 9.64 -4.98
C VAL A 138 -1.19 9.59 -6.31
N VAL A 139 -1.60 8.73 -7.24
CA VAL A 139 -1.03 8.69 -8.59
C VAL A 139 -1.33 10.00 -9.33
N GLY A 140 -2.56 10.54 -9.21
CA GLY A 140 -2.90 11.84 -9.78
C GLY A 140 -2.02 12.97 -9.24
N TYR A 141 -1.80 13.00 -7.93
CA TYR A 141 -0.90 13.95 -7.27
C TYR A 141 0.56 13.77 -7.75
N LEU A 142 1.06 12.53 -7.83
CA LEU A 142 2.42 12.25 -8.29
C LEU A 142 2.62 12.71 -9.74
N VAL A 143 1.67 12.42 -10.64
CA VAL A 143 1.72 12.86 -12.04
C VAL A 143 1.73 14.39 -12.12
N TRP A 144 0.88 15.05 -11.33
CA TRP A 144 0.88 16.51 -11.24
C TRP A 144 2.21 17.05 -10.72
N ALA A 145 2.78 16.46 -9.66
CA ALA A 145 4.07 16.87 -9.11
C ALA A 145 5.22 16.70 -10.12
N ILE A 146 5.24 15.59 -10.88
CA ILE A 146 6.23 15.35 -11.94
C ILE A 146 6.09 16.35 -13.07
N SER A 147 4.85 16.72 -13.45
CA SER A 147 4.62 17.66 -14.55
C SER A 147 5.09 19.09 -14.24
N ASN A 148 5.23 19.43 -12.96
CA ASN A 148 5.74 20.73 -12.53
C ASN A 148 7.27 20.76 -12.40
N LEU A 149 7.98 19.64 -12.56
CA LEU A 149 9.44 19.63 -12.51
C LEU A 149 10.05 20.04 -13.84
N GLU A 150 10.84 21.13 -13.81
CA GLU A 150 11.66 21.53 -14.96
C GLU A 150 12.86 20.59 -15.19
N THR A 151 13.29 19.84 -14.17
CA THR A 151 14.39 18.86 -14.26
C THR A 151 14.07 17.57 -13.50
N LEU A 152 14.34 16.40 -14.08
CA LEU A 152 14.13 15.11 -13.40
C LEU A 152 15.10 14.98 -12.22
N PRO A 153 14.61 14.80 -10.97
CA PRO A 153 15.49 14.54 -9.83
C PRO A 153 16.22 13.22 -10.09
N SER A 154 17.55 13.29 -10.18
CA SER A 154 18.35 12.07 -10.38
C SER A 154 18.27 11.21 -9.12
N PHE A 155 17.86 9.94 -9.28
CA PHE A 155 17.89 8.92 -8.21
C PHE A 155 19.26 8.83 -7.52
N PHE A 156 20.34 9.22 -8.22
CA PHE A 156 21.71 9.27 -7.70
C PHE A 156 21.95 10.32 -6.61
N GLN A 157 21.11 11.35 -6.45
CA GLN A 157 21.25 12.27 -5.32
C GLN A 157 20.85 11.63 -3.99
N PHE A 158 19.88 10.70 -3.98
CA PHE A 158 19.48 9.99 -2.76
C PHE A 158 20.60 9.14 -2.17
N ALA A 159 21.42 8.50 -3.02
CA ALA A 159 22.54 7.67 -2.58
C ALA A 159 23.67 8.49 -1.91
N LYS A 160 23.83 9.77 -2.27
CA LYS A 160 24.87 10.64 -1.68
C LYS A 160 24.61 10.98 -0.21
N TYR A 161 23.36 10.97 0.23
CA TYR A 161 22.97 11.41 1.58
C TYR A 161 22.86 10.29 2.60
N PHE A 162 22.75 9.02 2.19
CA PHE A 162 22.86 7.89 3.13
C PHE A 162 24.30 7.68 3.63
N PHE A 163 25.27 8.32 2.99
CA PHE A 163 26.71 8.19 3.25
C PHE A 163 27.37 9.46 3.83
N LEU A 164 26.58 10.46 4.25
CA LEU A 164 27.04 11.71 4.83
C LEU A 164 26.33 11.95 6.16
#